data_AF-A0A4V0HYW5-F1
#
_entry.id   AF-A0A4V0HYW5-F1
#
_cell.length_a   1.000
_cell.length_b   1.000
_cell.length_c   1.000
_cell.angle_alpha   90.00
_cell.angle_beta   90.00
_cell.angle_gamma   90.00
#
_symmetry.space_group_name_H-M   'P 1'
#
loop_
_entity.id
_entity.type
_entity.pdbx_description
1 polymer ?
#
loop_
_entity_poly.entity_id
_entity_poly.type
_entity_poly.pdbx_seq_one_letter_code
_entity_poly.pdbx_strand_id
1 'polypeptide(L)'
;MSARRTGTASVAVLLATALGAVAVDATLGLDAARDDARQHEADAAVIEDQRVRVIRENEFAGRVVARLIAGEVSLAAAVDAMEPIHRARPGIECAWMNDPPPTFRHRVARSVMIRVGAELEGDPSRRAAILTRLDAEYATLR
;
A
#
# COMPACT_ATOMS: atom_id res chain seq x y z
N MET A 1 -58.17 44.54 38.66
CA MET A 1 -57.83 44.32 37.24
C MET A 1 -56.43 43.72 37.15
N SER A 2 -56.34 42.40 36.99
CA SER A 2 -55.06 41.68 36.88
C SER A 2 -54.33 42.06 35.60
N ALA A 3 -53.12 42.62 35.74
CA ALA A 3 -52.21 42.82 34.62
C ALA A 3 -51.74 41.45 34.11
N ARG A 4 -52.13 41.11 32.88
CA ARG A 4 -51.61 39.94 32.14
C ARG A 4 -50.13 40.18 31.84
N ARG A 5 -49.23 39.62 32.66
CA ARG A 5 -47.81 39.42 32.29
C ARG A 5 -47.67 38.05 31.61
N THR A 6 -48.02 37.99 30.33
CA THR A 6 -47.94 36.74 29.54
C THR A 6 -47.23 36.97 28.20
N GLY A 7 -46.12 37.71 28.21
CA GLY A 7 -45.37 38.04 26.99
C GLY A 7 -43.87 37.74 27.03
N THR A 8 -43.24 37.80 28.21
CA THR A 8 -41.77 37.72 28.32
C THR A 8 -41.25 36.33 28.66
N ALA A 9 -41.99 35.54 29.44
CA ALA A 9 -41.59 34.16 29.77
C ALA A 9 -41.55 33.24 28.54
N SER A 10 -42.47 33.44 27.58
CA SER A 10 -42.56 32.61 26.37
C SER A 10 -41.41 32.86 25.39
N VAL A 11 -40.99 34.13 25.24
CA VAL A 11 -39.88 34.51 24.34
C VAL A 11 -38.54 34.07 24.91
N ALA A 12 -38.32 34.22 26.22
CA ALA A 12 -37.09 33.78 26.87
C ALA A 12 -36.91 32.25 26.79
N VAL A 13 -38.00 31.48 26.97
CA VAL A 13 -37.98 30.02 26.83
C VAL A 13 -37.72 29.62 25.38
N LEU A 14 -38.35 30.27 24.40
CA LEU A 14 -38.11 30.02 22.97
C LEU A 14 -36.68 30.39 22.55
N LEU A 15 -36.12 31.48 23.07
CA LEU A 15 -34.72 31.85 22.84
C LEU A 15 -33.76 30.84 23.47
N ALA A 16 -34.05 30.37 24.69
CA ALA A 16 -33.23 29.37 25.37
C ALA A 16 -33.24 28.01 24.65
N THR A 17 -34.40 27.58 24.13
CA THR A 17 -34.48 26.34 23.33
C THR A 17 -33.84 26.50 21.95
N ALA A 18 -33.98 27.65 21.28
CA ALA A 18 -33.31 27.91 20.00
C ALA A 18 -31.79 27.98 20.16
N LEU A 19 -31.28 28.68 21.18
CA LEU A 19 -29.85 28.73 21.48
C LEU A 19 -29.32 27.37 21.91
N GLY A 20 -30.09 26.60 22.69
CA GLY A 20 -29.75 25.23 23.07
C GLY A 20 -29.66 24.29 21.86
N ALA A 21 -30.61 24.37 20.94
CA ALA A 21 -30.60 23.56 19.72
C ALA A 21 -29.40 23.90 18.81
N VAL A 22 -29.10 25.19 18.62
CA VAL A 22 -27.95 25.63 17.82
C VAL A 22 -26.62 25.26 18.49
N ALA A 23 -26.53 25.35 19.82
CA ALA A 23 -25.33 24.94 20.55
C ALA A 23 -25.09 23.43 20.50
N VAL A 24 -26.16 22.63 20.58
CA VAL A 24 -26.08 21.16 20.44
C VAL A 24 -25.70 20.78 19.00
N ASP A 25 -26.30 21.42 17.99
CA ASP A 25 -25.96 21.17 16.58
C ASP A 25 -24.51 21.56 16.25
N ALA A 26 -24.05 22.70 16.78
CA ALA A 26 -22.66 23.15 16.63
C ALA A 26 -21.65 22.22 17.34
N THR A 27 -22.00 21.66 18.50
CA THR A 27 -21.13 20.73 19.22
C THR A 27 -21.08 19.36 18.55
N LEU A 28 -22.23 18.82 18.14
CA LEU A 28 -22.29 17.59 17.35
C LEU A 28 -21.55 17.73 16.00
N GLY A 29 -21.67 18.88 15.33
CA GLY A 29 -20.94 19.17 14.10
C GLY A 29 -19.42 19.29 14.30
N LEU A 30 -18.97 19.90 15.41
CA LEU A 30 -17.54 19.97 15.76
C LEU A 30 -16.97 18.61 16.14
N ASP A 31 -17.73 17.78 16.84
CA ASP A 31 -17.30 16.44 17.22
C ASP A 31 -17.26 15.49 16.02
N ALA A 32 -18.25 15.57 15.13
CA ALA A 32 -18.22 14.86 13.85
C ALA A 32 -17.03 15.28 12.98
N ALA A 33 -16.72 16.57 12.89
CA ALA A 33 -15.56 17.07 12.14
C ALA A 33 -14.22 16.65 12.78
N ARG A 34 -14.15 16.52 14.11
CA ARG A 34 -12.96 16.01 14.81
C ARG A 34 -12.76 14.52 14.59
N ASP A 35 -13.83 13.74 14.60
CA ASP A 35 -13.75 12.30 14.36
C ASP A 35 -13.40 12.01 12.89
N ASP A 36 -13.94 12.78 11.95
CA ASP A 36 -13.56 12.74 10.53
C ASP A 36 -12.08 13.12 10.33
N ALA A 37 -11.60 14.19 10.97
CA ALA A 37 -10.19 14.57 10.93
C ALA A 37 -9.26 13.49 11.50
N ARG A 38 -9.63 12.86 12.63
CA ARG A 38 -8.88 11.73 13.22
C ARG A 38 -8.86 10.52 12.29
N GLN A 39 -9.98 10.23 11.63
CA GLN A 39 -10.07 9.14 10.66
C GLN A 39 -9.15 9.41 9.47
N HIS A 40 -9.14 10.63 8.94
CA HIS A 40 -8.23 11.03 7.87
C HIS A 40 -6.75 10.99 8.28
N GLU A 41 -6.41 11.39 9.50
CA GLU A 41 -5.04 11.27 10.03
C GLU A 41 -4.63 9.80 10.18
N ALA A 42 -5.53 8.94 10.67
CA ALA A 42 -5.28 7.50 10.76
C ALA A 42 -5.08 6.86 9.39
N ASP A 43 -5.93 7.19 8.42
CA ASP A 43 -5.82 6.71 7.04
C ASP A 43 -4.53 7.20 6.38
N ALA A 44 -4.14 8.47 6.60
CA ALA A 44 -2.89 9.02 6.10
C ALA A 44 -1.67 8.29 6.69
N ALA A 45 -1.69 7.96 7.99
CA ALA A 45 -0.63 7.19 8.62
C ALA A 45 -0.50 5.78 8.03
N VAL A 46 -1.63 5.11 7.75
CA VAL A 46 -1.66 3.79 7.09
C VAL A 46 -1.08 3.87 5.68
N ILE A 47 -1.45 4.88 4.90
CA ILE A 47 -0.93 5.07 3.53
C ILE A 47 0.58 5.34 3.56
N GLU A 48 1.06 6.16 4.49
CA GLU A 48 2.49 6.46 4.60
C GLU A 48 3.29 5.23 5.04
N ASP A 49 2.78 4.41 5.96
CA ASP A 49 3.42 3.14 6.32
C ASP A 49 3.51 2.19 5.12
N GLN A 50 2.43 2.06 4.33
CA GLN A 50 2.43 1.28 3.10
C GLN A 50 3.45 1.81 2.09
N ARG A 51 3.55 3.13 1.93
CA ARG A 51 4.52 3.77 1.04
C ARG A 51 5.96 3.47 1.48
N VAL A 52 6.28 3.67 2.76
CA VAL A 52 7.62 3.38 3.33
C VAL A 52 7.97 1.91 3.14
N ARG A 53 7.00 1.00 3.38
CA ARG A 53 7.18 -0.43 3.14
C ARG A 53 7.53 -0.72 1.69
N VAL A 54 6.76 -0.19 0.74
CA VAL A 54 7.00 -0.40 -0.71
C VAL A 54 8.37 0.12 -1.15
N ILE A 55 8.82 1.26 -0.61
CA ILE A 55 10.16 1.79 -0.89
C ILE A 55 11.23 0.81 -0.41
N ARG A 56 11.16 0.38 0.85
CA ARG A 56 12.13 -0.56 1.44
C ARG A 56 12.17 -1.90 0.69
N GLU A 57 11.01 -2.43 0.34
CA GLU A 57 10.90 -3.66 -0.45
C GLU A 57 11.53 -3.49 -1.84
N ASN A 58 11.32 -2.35 -2.49
CA ASN A 58 11.93 -2.05 -3.79
C ASN A 58 13.44 -1.87 -3.74
N GLU A 59 13.96 -1.21 -2.70
CA GLU A 59 15.40 -1.09 -2.50
C GLU A 59 16.06 -2.44 -2.22
N PHE A 60 15.43 -3.27 -1.39
CA PHE A 60 15.89 -4.63 -1.13
C PHE A 60 15.91 -5.46 -2.42
N ALA A 61 14.81 -5.44 -3.18
CA ALA A 61 14.71 -6.11 -4.47
C ALA A 61 15.79 -5.63 -5.45
N GLY A 62 16.05 -4.32 -5.51
CA GLY A 62 17.10 -3.73 -6.34
C GLY A 62 18.49 -4.26 -5.97
N ARG A 63 18.80 -4.34 -4.67
CA ARG A 63 20.08 -4.92 -4.20
C ARG A 63 20.21 -6.39 -4.57
N VAL A 64 19.17 -7.20 -4.39
CA VAL A 64 19.19 -8.62 -4.76
C VAL A 64 19.40 -8.78 -6.26
N VAL A 65 18.70 -8.00 -7.08
CA VAL A 65 18.84 -8.03 -8.55
C VAL A 65 20.22 -7.58 -9.01
N ALA A 66 20.79 -6.54 -8.41
CA ALA A 66 22.15 -6.09 -8.73
C ALA A 66 23.19 -7.20 -8.47
N ARG A 67 23.10 -7.88 -7.32
CA ARG A 67 23.97 -9.02 -6.99
C ARG A 67 23.76 -10.20 -7.94
N LEU A 68 22.51 -10.46 -8.33
CA LEU A 68 22.19 -11.50 -9.31
C LEU A 68 22.82 -11.18 -10.67
N ILE A 69 22.70 -9.94 -11.15
CA ILE A 69 23.30 -9.46 -12.41
C ILE A 69 24.83 -9.56 -12.36
N ALA A 70 25.44 -9.22 -11.22
CA ALA A 70 26.88 -9.35 -11.00
C ALA A 70 27.36 -10.80 -10.92
N GLY A 71 26.44 -11.78 -10.86
CA GLY A 71 26.77 -13.20 -10.71
C GLY A 71 27.20 -13.59 -9.29
N GLU A 72 27.00 -12.73 -8.30
CA GLU A 72 27.35 -12.97 -6.90
C GLU A 72 26.38 -13.93 -6.20
N VAL A 73 25.16 -14.03 -6.71
CA VAL A 73 24.12 -14.94 -6.23
C VAL A 73 23.46 -15.65 -7.42
N SER A 74 22.97 -16.86 -7.18
CA SER A 74 22.14 -17.59 -8.15
C SER A 74 20.69 -17.09 -8.13
N LEU A 75 19.93 -17.45 -9.15
CA LEU A 75 18.49 -17.21 -9.23
C LEU A 75 17.75 -17.87 -8.06
N ALA A 76 18.14 -19.10 -7.68
CA ALA A 76 17.55 -19.78 -6.52
C ALA A 76 17.75 -19.00 -5.23
N ALA A 77 18.96 -18.49 -4.97
CA ALA A 77 19.25 -17.67 -3.80
C ALA A 77 18.51 -16.31 -3.84
N ALA A 78 18.37 -15.71 -5.03
CA ALA A 78 17.57 -14.51 -5.22
C ALA A 78 16.07 -14.78 -4.94
N VAL A 79 15.54 -15.93 -5.37
CA VAL A 79 14.18 -16.36 -5.05
C VAL A 79 14.01 -16.54 -3.55
N ASP A 80 14.92 -17.23 -2.87
CA ASP A 80 14.86 -17.44 -1.41
C ASP A 80 14.82 -16.11 -0.65
N ALA A 81 15.60 -15.13 -1.09
CA ALA A 81 15.59 -13.79 -0.51
C ALA A 81 14.28 -13.03 -0.77
N MET A 82 13.68 -13.21 -1.95
CA MET A 82 12.52 -12.44 -2.41
C MET A 82 11.17 -13.07 -2.08
N GLU A 83 11.13 -14.37 -1.83
CA GLU A 83 9.90 -15.14 -1.57
C GLU A 83 9.10 -14.61 -0.36
N PRO A 84 9.71 -14.32 0.81
CA PRO A 84 8.97 -13.84 1.97
C PRO A 84 8.22 -12.51 1.72
N ILE A 85 8.85 -11.60 0.97
CA ILE A 85 8.26 -10.31 0.59
C ILE A 85 7.07 -10.53 -0.33
N HIS A 86 7.23 -11.39 -1.32
CA HIS A 86 6.20 -11.70 -2.30
C HIS A 86 5.00 -12.43 -1.69
N ARG A 87 5.21 -13.31 -0.70
CA ARG A 87 4.10 -13.96 0.01
C ARG A 87 3.25 -12.97 0.81
N ALA A 88 3.88 -11.92 1.32
CA ALA A 88 3.18 -10.85 2.03
C ALA A 88 2.54 -9.81 1.08
N ARG A 89 2.60 -10.03 -0.24
CA ARG A 89 2.07 -9.12 -1.25
C ARG A 89 0.86 -9.75 -1.95
N PRO A 90 -0.35 -9.22 -1.75
CA PRO A 90 -1.53 -9.74 -2.43
C PRO A 90 -1.45 -9.49 -3.95
N GLY A 91 -1.95 -10.44 -4.73
CA GLY A 91 -2.17 -10.26 -6.17
C GLY A 91 -1.00 -10.64 -7.07
N ILE A 92 0.10 -11.16 -6.51
CA ILE A 92 1.20 -11.71 -7.32
C ILE A 92 0.73 -12.87 -8.22
N GLU A 93 -0.26 -13.63 -7.76
CA GLU A 93 -0.90 -14.70 -8.53
C GLU A 93 -1.56 -14.20 -9.82
N CYS A 94 -2.00 -12.94 -9.86
CA CYS A 94 -2.69 -12.34 -11.00
C CYS A 94 -1.73 -11.95 -12.15
N ALA A 95 -0.42 -11.88 -11.90
CA ALA A 95 0.54 -11.43 -12.91
C ALA A 95 0.69 -12.40 -14.11
N TRP A 96 0.23 -13.65 -13.97
CA TRP A 96 0.35 -14.67 -15.03
C TRP A 96 -0.93 -15.51 -15.19
N MET A 97 -2.09 -14.87 -15.29
CA MET A 97 -3.37 -15.59 -15.42
C MET A 97 -3.42 -16.56 -16.61
N ASN A 98 -2.79 -16.22 -17.73
CA ASN A 98 -2.84 -17.01 -18.97
C ASN A 98 -1.72 -18.08 -19.08
N ASP A 99 -0.67 -17.97 -18.27
CA ASP A 99 0.45 -18.92 -18.23
C ASP A 99 1.03 -18.98 -16.81
N PRO A 100 0.27 -19.56 -15.85
CA PRO A 100 0.66 -19.55 -14.45
C PRO A 100 1.91 -20.42 -14.24
N PRO A 101 2.96 -19.89 -13.58
CA PRO A 101 4.12 -20.71 -13.22
C PRO A 101 3.73 -21.85 -12.28
N PRO A 102 4.41 -23.01 -12.36
CA PRO A 102 3.98 -24.25 -11.71
C PRO A 102 4.01 -24.16 -10.18
N THR A 103 4.93 -23.38 -9.62
CA THR A 103 5.01 -23.13 -8.18
C THR A 103 5.14 -21.64 -7.88
N PHE A 104 4.87 -21.26 -6.62
CA PHE A 104 5.09 -19.88 -6.16
C PHE A 104 6.54 -19.44 -6.35
N ARG A 105 7.50 -20.33 -6.13
CA ARG A 105 8.93 -20.08 -6.40
C ARG A 105 9.20 -19.72 -7.86
N HIS A 106 8.55 -20.40 -8.79
CA HIS A 106 8.64 -20.06 -10.21
C HIS A 106 8.02 -18.69 -10.53
N ARG A 107 6.94 -18.29 -9.84
CA ARG A 107 6.39 -16.94 -9.95
C ARG A 107 7.39 -15.88 -9.50
N VAL A 108 7.99 -16.08 -8.32
CA VAL A 108 9.02 -15.18 -7.79
C VAL A 108 10.20 -15.11 -8.76
N ALA A 109 10.65 -16.26 -9.30
CA ALA A 109 11.75 -16.32 -10.25
C ALA A 109 11.45 -15.52 -11.53
N ARG A 110 10.26 -15.67 -12.12
CA ARG A 110 9.84 -14.86 -13.28
C ARG A 110 9.78 -13.37 -12.95
N SER A 111 9.29 -12.99 -11.77
CA SER A 111 9.29 -11.60 -11.33
C SER A 111 10.71 -11.02 -11.23
N VAL A 112 11.65 -11.78 -10.66
CA VAL A 112 13.06 -11.41 -10.58
C VAL A 112 13.67 -11.25 -11.97
N MET A 113 13.42 -12.19 -12.89
CA MET A 113 13.92 -12.13 -14.27
C MET A 113 13.37 -10.93 -15.05
N ILE A 114 12.08 -10.59 -14.88
CA ILE A 114 11.49 -9.38 -15.46
C ILE A 114 12.22 -8.14 -14.95
N ARG A 115 12.49 -8.07 -13.64
CA ARG A 115 13.20 -6.93 -13.06
C ARG A 115 14.65 -6.84 -13.55
N VAL A 116 15.35 -7.96 -13.68
CA VAL A 116 16.69 -8.01 -14.32
C VAL A 116 16.61 -7.46 -15.76
N GLY A 117 15.59 -7.85 -16.52
CA GLY A 117 15.35 -7.34 -17.86
C GLY A 117 15.19 -5.82 -17.90
N ALA A 118 14.44 -5.25 -16.96
CA ALA A 118 14.24 -3.81 -16.83
C ALA A 118 15.53 -3.06 -16.43
N GLU A 119 16.29 -3.56 -15.45
CA GLU A 119 17.55 -2.93 -15.00
C GLU A 119 18.63 -2.92 -16.09
N LEU A 120 18.56 -3.85 -17.05
CA LEU A 120 19.49 -3.97 -18.18
C LEU A 120 18.88 -3.46 -19.49
N GLU A 121 17.80 -2.66 -19.45
CA GLU A 121 17.17 -2.15 -20.66
C GLU A 121 18.15 -1.35 -21.54
N GLY A 122 19.03 -0.57 -20.89
CA GLY A 122 20.07 0.24 -21.55
C GLY A 122 21.30 -0.53 -22.05
N ASP A 123 21.41 -1.84 -21.79
CA ASP A 123 22.51 -2.69 -22.25
C ASP A 123 21.96 -4.02 -22.81
N PRO A 124 21.47 -4.03 -24.07
CA PRO A 124 20.80 -5.20 -24.65
C PRO A 124 21.68 -6.45 -24.74
N SER A 125 22.99 -6.27 -25.01
CA SER A 125 23.94 -7.39 -25.11
C SER A 125 24.14 -8.05 -23.75
N ARG A 126 24.35 -7.25 -22.70
CA ARG A 126 24.45 -7.77 -21.33
C ARG A 126 23.13 -8.36 -20.87
N ARG A 127 22.00 -7.72 -21.19
CA ARG A 127 20.66 -8.24 -20.90
C ARG A 127 20.47 -9.64 -21.47
N ALA A 128 20.78 -9.84 -22.75
CA ALA A 128 20.66 -11.14 -23.40
C ALA A 128 21.53 -12.20 -22.71
N ALA A 129 22.82 -11.89 -22.47
CA ALA A 129 23.74 -12.83 -21.82
C ALA A 129 23.26 -13.24 -20.41
N ILE A 130 22.82 -12.28 -19.60
CA ILE A 130 22.33 -12.54 -18.24
C ILE A 130 21.01 -13.32 -18.29
N LEU A 131 20.04 -12.92 -19.11
CA LEU A 131 18.76 -13.62 -19.19
C LEU A 131 18.90 -15.06 -19.70
N THR A 132 19.78 -15.33 -20.67
CA THR A 132 20.07 -16.71 -21.10
C THR A 132 20.63 -17.58 -19.98
N ARG A 133 21.52 -17.03 -19.13
CA ARG A 133 21.98 -17.74 -17.92
C ARG A 133 20.82 -18.00 -16.96
N LEU A 134 19.98 -16.99 -16.71
CA LEU A 134 18.86 -17.11 -15.78
C LEU A 134 17.78 -18.07 -16.27
N ASP A 135 17.56 -18.18 -17.59
CA ASP A 135 16.66 -19.18 -18.19
C ASP A 135 17.15 -20.61 -17.88
N ALA A 136 18.47 -20.84 -18.00
CA ALA A 136 19.07 -22.14 -17.65
C ALA A 136 18.95 -22.44 -16.15
N GLU A 137 19.17 -21.44 -15.27
CA GLU A 137 18.98 -21.60 -13.83
C GLU A 137 17.50 -21.85 -13.48
N TYR A 138 16.57 -21.15 -14.13
CA TYR A 138 15.12 -21.30 -13.96
C TYR A 138 14.65 -22.72 -14.31
N ALA A 139 15.18 -23.30 -15.40
CA ALA A 139 14.84 -24.67 -15.79
C ALA A 139 15.23 -25.73 -14.75
N THR A 140 16.16 -25.42 -13.85
CA THR A 140 16.60 -26.31 -12.76
C THR A 140 15.97 -26.00 -11.41
N LEU A 141 15.13 -24.97 -11.33
CA LEU A 141 14.50 -24.51 -10.11
C LEU A 141 13.47 -25.53 -9.60
N ARG A 142 13.50 -25.80 -8.29
CA ARG A 142 12.53 -26.66 -7.60
C ARG A 142 11.53 -25.81 -6.81
#